data_AF-A0ABC8YY46-F1
#
_entry.id   AF-A0ABC8YY46-F1
#
_cell.length_a   1.000
_cell.length_b   1.000
_cell.length_c   1.000
_cell.angle_alpha   90.00
_cell.angle_beta   90.00
_cell.angle_gamma   90.00
#
_symmetry.space_group_name_H-M   'P 1'
#
loop_
_entity.id
_entity.type
_entity.pdbx_description
1 polymer ?
#
loop_
_entity_poly.entity_id
_entity_poly.type
_entity_poly.pdbx_seq_one_letter_code
_entity_poly.pdbx_strand_id
1 'polypeptide(L)'
;MNTLNICPFCNEPAKDVIGQIVSIEEEGQAWKWVTSRKISFCNLQLRDLRGRQLNIALYGDLGRNFDAEKVIKQGQEVSIIAVFTGMLVQLYKGIGFTVRSTTASKYYLDLDILEVQELRASLADQHKPIERLPCQLQNPVNLTELVKSRRTIEQLKSLNPDELHRGTIFLCIVTLKGINCTKDWWYEGCFHCEWPISWDGSKPFCIKGCPNNALPVLLYKLDAVMEDTTGAMNIMIYGKQAEMLVGHSADKLVGEITGEQISTIISSNQSRALVVGPHRGGFVVAGVPNDDDACMLAVQLKMEAGGGGEFS
;
A
#
# COMPACT_ATOMS: atom_id res chain seq x y z
N MET A 1 4.14 17.75 27.82
CA MET A 1 3.91 18.63 26.65
C MET A 1 3.79 17.73 25.44
N ASN A 2 2.57 17.51 24.94
CA ASN A 2 2.29 16.54 23.88
C ASN A 2 2.47 17.20 22.51
N THR A 3 3.67 17.08 21.94
CA THR A 3 3.86 17.27 20.50
C THR A 3 3.35 16.02 19.78
N LEU A 4 2.13 16.10 19.25
CA LEU A 4 1.61 15.16 18.26
C LEU A 4 2.50 15.24 17.02
N ASN A 5 3.37 14.26 16.81
CA ASN A 5 4.10 14.11 15.55
C ASN A 5 3.11 13.62 14.49
N ILE A 6 2.56 14.57 13.73
CA ILE A 6 1.67 14.30 12.59
C ILE A 6 2.53 13.86 11.41
N CYS A 7 2.25 12.68 10.85
CA CYS A 7 2.88 12.23 9.61
C CYS A 7 2.41 13.12 8.45
N PRO A 8 3.31 13.80 7.71
CA PRO A 8 2.92 14.76 6.66
C PRO A 8 2.25 14.12 5.43
N PHE A 9 2.10 12.79 5.41
CA PHE A 9 1.50 12.03 4.29
C PHE A 9 0.17 11.36 4.65
N CYS A 10 -0.26 11.37 5.91
CA CYS A 10 -1.50 10.73 6.35
C CYS A 10 -2.07 11.54 7.54
N ASN A 11 -3.25 12.16 7.38
CA ASN A 11 -3.91 12.99 8.41
C ASN A 11 -4.43 12.19 9.65
N GLU A 12 -3.89 11.00 9.95
CA GLU A 12 -4.21 10.27 11.19
C GLU A 12 -3.20 10.59 12.30
N PRO A 13 -3.64 10.73 13.56
CA PRO A 13 -2.74 10.86 14.68
C PRO A 13 -2.00 9.54 14.87
N ALA A 14 -0.69 9.57 14.60
CA ALA A 14 0.19 8.45 14.84
C ALA A 14 0.07 8.01 16.32
N LYS A 15 0.14 6.70 16.55
CA LYS A 15 -0.05 6.07 17.85
C LYS A 15 1.26 5.46 18.33
N ASP A 16 1.45 5.52 19.63
CA ASP A 16 2.51 4.81 20.32
C ASP A 16 1.93 3.52 20.91
N VAL A 17 2.70 2.45 20.85
CA VAL A 17 2.28 1.10 21.23
C VAL A 17 3.36 0.48 22.09
N ILE A 18 2.94 -0.13 23.20
CA ILE A 18 3.82 -0.85 24.13
C ILE A 18 3.32 -2.28 24.30
N GLY A 19 4.22 -3.25 24.37
CA GLY A 19 3.87 -4.64 24.62
C GLY A 19 5.08 -5.57 24.70
N GLN A 20 4.87 -6.78 25.22
CA GLN A 20 5.86 -7.86 25.18
C GLN A 20 5.93 -8.44 23.77
N ILE A 21 7.11 -8.57 23.19
CA ILE A 21 7.29 -9.30 21.93
C ILE A 21 7.08 -10.79 22.21
N VAL A 22 6.19 -11.44 21.46
CA VAL A 22 5.88 -12.87 21.63
C VAL A 22 6.20 -13.72 20.40
N SER A 23 6.21 -13.11 19.22
CA SER A 23 6.65 -13.76 18.00
C SER A 23 7.23 -12.76 17.02
N ILE A 24 8.18 -13.22 16.22
CA ILE A 24 8.80 -12.49 15.12
C ILE A 24 8.80 -13.38 13.89
N GLU A 25 8.28 -12.87 12.78
CA GLU A 25 8.40 -13.51 11.47
C GLU A 25 9.77 -13.23 10.86
N GLU A 26 10.27 -14.18 10.07
CA GLU A 26 11.46 -13.97 9.23
C GLU A 26 11.32 -12.73 8.34
N GLU A 27 12.43 -12.04 8.07
CA GLU A 27 12.41 -10.86 7.19
C GLU A 27 11.87 -11.23 5.81
N GLY A 28 10.80 -10.54 5.42
CA GLY A 28 10.18 -10.66 4.11
C GLY A 28 10.52 -9.49 3.21
N GLN A 29 10.26 -9.65 1.92
CA GLN A 29 10.26 -8.54 0.97
C GLN A 29 8.86 -8.37 0.38
N ALA A 30 8.32 -7.15 0.46
CA ALA A 30 7.04 -6.78 -0.14
C ALA A 30 7.25 -5.73 -1.22
N TRP A 31 6.50 -5.84 -2.31
CA TRP A 31 6.49 -4.80 -3.33
C TRP A 31 5.55 -3.67 -2.91
N LYS A 32 6.08 -2.45 -2.73
CA LYS A 32 5.24 -1.29 -2.38
C LYS A 32 5.03 -0.43 -3.62
N TRP A 33 3.86 -0.54 -4.25
CA TRP A 33 3.51 0.19 -5.48
C TRP A 33 3.74 1.71 -5.41
N VAL A 34 3.36 2.33 -4.30
CA VAL A 34 3.48 3.79 -4.11
C VAL A 34 4.93 4.27 -4.12
N THR A 35 5.88 3.43 -3.70
CA THR A 35 7.32 3.75 -3.68
C THR A 35 8.12 2.92 -4.66
N SER A 36 7.45 2.00 -5.36
CA SER A 36 7.98 1.28 -6.51
C SER A 36 9.37 0.71 -6.22
N ARG A 37 9.43 -0.10 -5.16
CA ARG A 37 10.64 -0.77 -4.68
C ARG A 37 10.25 -1.98 -3.85
N LYS A 38 11.14 -2.98 -3.82
CA LYS A 38 11.10 -4.02 -2.78
C LYS A 38 11.40 -3.37 -1.45
N ILE A 39 10.49 -3.53 -0.53
CA ILE A 39 10.62 -3.05 0.83
C ILE A 39 10.76 -4.27 1.73
N SER A 40 11.87 -4.31 2.46
CA SER A 40 12.03 -5.20 3.60
C SER A 40 10.91 -4.94 4.59
N PHE A 41 10.27 -6.01 5.04
CA PHE A 41 9.34 -5.93 6.15
C PHE A 41 9.64 -7.02 7.17
N CYS A 42 9.32 -6.71 8.41
CA CYS A 42 9.37 -7.66 9.52
C CYS A 42 8.04 -7.54 10.28
N ASN A 43 7.34 -8.66 10.40
CA ASN A 43 6.12 -8.74 11.19
C ASN A 43 6.46 -9.30 12.57
N LEU A 44 5.78 -8.77 13.58
CA LEU A 44 5.95 -9.20 14.96
C LEU A 44 4.63 -9.09 15.69
N GLN A 45 4.46 -9.91 16.73
CA GLN A 45 3.29 -9.84 17.60
C GLN A 45 3.68 -9.34 18.96
N LEU A 46 2.91 -8.37 19.43
CA LEU A 46 2.97 -7.88 20.80
C LEU A 46 1.85 -8.48 21.62
N ARG A 47 2.13 -8.73 22.89
CA ARG A 47 1.14 -9.06 23.92
C ARG A 47 1.00 -7.89 24.89
N ASP A 48 -0.23 -7.50 25.19
CA ASP A 48 -0.56 -6.50 26.21
C ASP A 48 -0.76 -7.12 27.61
N LEU A 49 -1.01 -6.26 28.60
CA LEU A 49 -1.31 -6.64 30.00
C LEU A 49 -2.49 -7.62 30.14
N ARG A 50 -3.41 -7.64 29.17
CA ARG A 50 -4.62 -8.48 29.17
C ARG A 50 -4.41 -9.78 28.39
N GLY A 51 -3.18 -10.06 27.96
CA GLY A 51 -2.84 -11.22 27.14
C GLY A 51 -3.30 -11.12 25.69
N ARG A 52 -3.83 -9.96 25.25
CA ARG A 52 -4.30 -9.76 23.88
C ARG A 52 -3.10 -9.56 22.96
N GLN A 53 -3.19 -10.13 21.77
CA GLN A 53 -2.15 -10.02 20.77
C GLN A 53 -2.45 -8.90 19.78
N LEU A 54 -1.41 -8.18 19.37
CA LEU A 54 -1.45 -7.12 18.37
C LEU A 54 -0.39 -7.37 17.32
N ASN A 55 -0.80 -7.42 16.07
CA ASN A 55 0.11 -7.53 14.94
C ASN A 55 0.78 -6.19 14.66
N ILE A 56 2.10 -6.21 14.52
CA ILE A 56 2.93 -5.07 14.14
C ILE A 56 3.63 -5.38 12.81
N ALA A 57 3.64 -4.42 11.89
CA ALA A 57 4.35 -4.52 10.62
C ALA A 57 5.40 -3.40 10.47
N LEU A 58 6.67 -3.78 10.50
CA LEU A 58 7.79 -2.87 10.26
C LEU A 58 8.14 -2.90 8.77
N TYR A 59 8.24 -1.73 8.14
CA TYR A 59 8.53 -1.59 6.72
C TYR A 59 9.76 -0.70 6.53
N GLY A 60 10.47 -0.92 5.43
CA GLY A 60 11.57 -0.06 5.00
C GLY A 60 12.77 -0.20 5.90
N ASP A 61 13.42 0.92 6.18
CA ASP A 61 14.65 0.94 7.00
C ASP A 61 14.39 0.43 8.42
N LEU A 62 13.19 0.67 8.98
CA LEU A 62 12.85 0.18 10.31
C LEU A 62 12.73 -1.36 10.34
N GLY A 63 12.17 -1.96 9.29
CA GLY A 63 12.10 -3.42 9.17
C GLY A 63 13.47 -4.04 8.92
N ARG A 64 14.28 -3.43 8.03
CA ARG A 64 15.64 -3.88 7.70
C ARG A 64 16.60 -3.79 8.88
N ASN A 65 16.52 -2.71 9.65
CA ASN A 65 17.45 -2.45 10.76
C ASN A 65 16.97 -3.07 12.08
N PHE A 66 15.79 -3.70 12.11
CA PHE A 66 15.32 -4.42 13.27
C PHE A 66 16.12 -5.73 13.41
N ASP A 67 16.96 -5.80 14.44
CA ASP A 67 17.81 -6.97 14.71
C ASP A 67 17.00 -8.12 15.33
N ALA A 68 16.18 -8.77 14.49
CA ALA A 68 15.30 -9.87 14.88
C ALA A 68 16.07 -11.02 15.53
N GLU A 69 17.25 -11.37 15.01
CA GLU A 69 18.09 -12.44 15.54
C GLU A 69 18.51 -12.17 16.98
N LYS A 70 19.01 -10.97 17.26
CA LYS A 70 19.39 -10.58 18.61
C LYS A 70 18.20 -10.56 19.56
N VAL A 71 17.06 -10.02 19.12
CA VAL A 71 15.84 -9.94 19.93
C VAL A 71 15.31 -11.34 20.26
N ILE A 72 15.23 -12.24 19.28
CA ILE A 72 14.81 -13.63 19.49
C ILE A 72 15.73 -14.32 20.48
N LYS A 73 17.05 -14.15 20.33
CA LYS A 73 18.06 -14.77 21.22
C LYS A 73 17.90 -14.29 22.66
N GLN A 74 17.78 -12.97 22.88
CA GLN A 74 17.56 -12.41 24.21
C GLN A 74 16.20 -12.84 24.79
N GLY A 75 15.19 -12.91 23.92
CA GLY A 75 13.82 -13.29 24.24
C GLY A 75 13.61 -14.76 24.61
N GLN A 76 14.64 -15.60 24.56
CA GLN A 76 14.56 -16.98 25.05
C GLN A 76 14.67 -17.08 26.57
N GLU A 77 15.35 -16.12 27.20
CA GLU A 77 15.64 -16.14 28.64
C GLU A 77 14.83 -15.08 29.40
N VAL A 78 14.56 -13.94 28.77
CA VAL A 78 13.91 -12.78 29.40
C VAL A 78 12.82 -12.22 28.50
N SER A 79 11.72 -11.78 29.09
CA SER A 79 10.66 -11.08 28.36
C SER A 79 11.14 -9.73 27.85
N ILE A 80 11.12 -9.54 26.52
CA ILE A 80 11.48 -8.28 25.89
C ILE A 80 10.23 -7.42 25.69
N ILE A 81 10.24 -6.20 26.23
CA ILE A 81 9.16 -5.23 26.07
C ILE A 81 9.59 -4.22 25.02
N ALA A 82 8.76 -4.01 24.01
CA ALA A 82 9.00 -3.06 22.96
C ALA A 82 8.03 -1.87 23.06
N VAL A 83 8.56 -0.69 22.78
CA VAL A 83 7.80 0.54 22.56
C VAL A 83 8.00 0.95 21.12
N PHE A 84 6.91 0.98 20.34
CA PHE A 84 6.87 1.49 18.98
C PHE A 84 6.18 2.85 18.98
N THR A 85 6.82 3.85 18.40
CA THR A 85 6.29 5.22 18.35
C THR A 85 5.92 5.61 16.92
N GLY A 86 4.98 6.53 16.78
CA GLY A 86 4.63 7.09 15.48
C GLY A 86 4.03 6.08 14.49
N MET A 87 3.26 5.12 14.99
CA MET A 87 2.70 4.02 14.20
C MET A 87 1.29 4.34 13.68
N LEU A 88 0.86 3.66 12.62
CA LEU A 88 -0.48 3.78 12.04
C LEU A 88 -1.30 2.52 12.26
N VAL A 89 -2.55 2.66 12.70
CA VAL A 89 -3.47 1.53 12.86
C VAL A 89 -4.19 1.28 11.54
N GLN A 90 -4.16 0.06 11.03
CA GLN A 90 -4.83 -0.31 9.79
C GLN A 90 -5.57 -1.65 9.93
N LEU A 91 -6.80 -1.71 9.43
CA LEU A 91 -7.59 -2.93 9.40
C LEU A 91 -7.33 -3.69 8.10
N TYR A 92 -6.79 -4.90 8.21
CA TYR A 92 -6.56 -5.79 7.07
C TYR A 92 -7.62 -6.89 7.02
N LYS A 93 -8.24 -7.08 5.86
CA LYS A 93 -9.28 -8.09 5.66
C LYS A 93 -8.69 -9.50 5.86
N GLY A 94 -9.26 -10.27 6.80
CA GLY A 94 -8.81 -11.63 7.13
C GLY A 94 -7.68 -11.71 8.16
N ILE A 95 -7.00 -10.60 8.46
CA ILE A 95 -5.89 -10.52 9.42
C ILE A 95 -6.29 -9.73 10.68
N GLY A 96 -7.22 -8.78 10.56
CA GLY A 96 -7.67 -7.93 11.67
C GLY A 96 -6.88 -6.62 11.75
N PHE A 97 -6.87 -6.01 12.94
CA PHE A 97 -6.14 -4.77 13.18
C PHE A 97 -4.63 -5.06 13.25
N THR A 98 -3.88 -4.35 12.42
CA THR A 98 -2.42 -4.36 12.40
C THR A 98 -1.92 -2.94 12.57
N VAL A 99 -0.85 -2.78 13.33
CA VAL A 99 -0.19 -1.49 13.48
C VAL A 99 1.07 -1.47 12.63
N ARG A 100 1.12 -0.58 11.65
CA ARG A 100 2.23 -0.48 10.71
C ARG A 100 3.11 0.73 10.98
N SER A 101 4.39 0.57 10.70
CA SER A 101 5.36 1.65 10.73
C SER A 101 5.10 2.73 9.66
N THR A 102 5.58 3.93 9.96
CA THR A 102 5.66 5.11 9.09
C THR A 102 7.13 5.55 8.98
N THR A 103 7.41 6.58 8.19
CA THR A 103 8.75 7.16 8.09
C THR A 103 9.21 7.85 9.38
N ALA A 104 8.29 8.21 10.27
CA ALA A 104 8.59 8.81 11.57
C ALA A 104 8.69 7.76 12.69
N SER A 105 8.41 6.49 12.40
CA SER A 105 8.36 5.45 13.42
C SER A 105 9.74 5.12 13.97
N LYS A 106 9.77 4.89 15.29
CA LYS A 106 10.95 4.39 16.01
C LYS A 106 10.52 3.26 16.92
N TYR A 107 11.42 2.31 17.15
CA TYR A 107 11.24 1.29 18.18
C TYR A 107 12.30 1.43 19.26
N TYR A 108 11.94 1.01 20.46
CA TYR A 108 12.82 0.94 21.60
C TYR A 108 12.54 -0.35 22.35
N LEU A 109 13.60 -1.03 22.79
CA LEU A 109 13.50 -2.27 23.55
C LEU A 109 13.89 -1.97 24.99
N ASP A 110 13.08 -2.42 25.93
CA ASP A 110 13.33 -2.35 27.37
C ASP A 110 13.72 -0.94 27.84
N LEU A 111 12.98 0.06 27.39
CA LEU A 111 13.16 1.45 27.86
C LEU A 111 13.05 1.53 29.38
N ASP A 112 13.93 2.32 29.98
CA ASP A 112 13.87 2.62 31.41
C ASP A 112 12.82 3.70 31.71
N ILE A 113 11.55 3.30 31.58
CA ILE A 113 10.37 4.12 31.88
C ILE A 113 9.39 3.32 32.72
N LEU A 114 8.56 4.02 33.49
CA LEU A 114 7.64 3.42 34.45
C LEU A 114 6.70 2.40 33.78
N GLU A 115 6.16 2.71 32.61
CA GLU A 115 5.20 1.87 31.89
C GLU A 115 5.81 0.52 31.47
N VAL A 116 7.10 0.51 31.10
CA VAL A 116 7.83 -0.72 30.76
C VAL A 116 8.11 -1.54 32.02
N GLN A 117 8.48 -0.89 33.12
CA GLN A 117 8.72 -1.56 34.39
C GLN A 117 7.44 -2.19 34.96
N GLU A 118 6.32 -1.47 34.89
CA GLU A 118 5.00 -1.96 35.30
C GLU A 118 4.53 -3.14 34.45
N LEU A 119 4.65 -3.03 33.12
CA LEU A 119 4.34 -4.13 32.21
C LEU A 119 5.24 -5.35 32.48
N ARG A 120 6.52 -5.14 32.73
CA ARG A 120 7.46 -6.20 33.07
C ARG A 120 7.07 -6.91 34.36
N ALA A 121 6.78 -6.16 35.41
CA ALA A 121 6.39 -6.70 36.70
C ALA A 121 5.11 -7.54 36.58
N SER A 122 4.13 -7.08 35.79
CA SER A 122 2.89 -7.83 35.56
C SER A 122 3.08 -9.15 34.80
N LEU A 123 4.18 -9.28 34.06
CA LEU A 123 4.53 -10.44 33.23
C LEU A 123 5.60 -11.35 33.87
N ALA A 124 6.06 -11.05 35.09
CA ALA A 124 7.21 -11.69 35.73
C ALA A 124 7.10 -13.24 35.77
N ASP A 125 5.90 -13.77 36.03
CA ASP A 125 5.63 -15.21 36.10
C ASP A 125 5.08 -15.81 34.78
N GLN A 126 5.01 -15.01 33.71
CA GLN A 126 4.40 -15.38 32.42
C GLN A 126 5.38 -15.25 31.25
N HIS A 127 6.68 -15.43 31.51
CA HIS A 127 7.66 -15.44 30.44
C HIS A 127 7.26 -16.49 29.38
N LYS A 128 7.22 -16.04 28.13
CA LYS A 128 7.08 -16.92 26.98
C LYS A 128 8.25 -16.63 26.04
N PRO A 129 9.01 -17.67 25.65
CA PRO A 129 10.05 -17.51 24.66
C PRO A 129 9.48 -16.92 23.37
N ILE A 130 10.25 -16.04 22.73
CA ILE A 130 9.83 -15.45 21.46
C ILE A 130 9.83 -16.55 20.39
N GLU A 131 8.68 -16.76 19.76
CA GLU A 131 8.51 -17.71 18.67
C GLU A 131 9.05 -17.12 17.37
N ARG A 132 9.88 -17.89 16.65
CA ARG A 132 10.25 -17.58 15.27
C ARG A 132 9.22 -18.19 14.34
N LEU A 133 8.59 -17.36 13.52
CA LEU A 133 7.57 -17.78 12.57
C LEU A 133 8.10 -17.65 11.13
N PRO A 134 7.69 -18.52 10.19
CA PRO A 134 7.99 -18.32 8.79
C PRO A 134 7.32 -17.04 8.28
N CYS A 135 7.97 -16.33 7.36
CA CYS A 135 7.38 -15.16 6.72
C CYS A 135 6.08 -15.56 5.99
N GLN A 136 4.93 -15.12 6.50
CA GLN A 136 3.64 -15.28 5.83
C GLN A 136 3.54 -14.16 4.78
N LEU A 137 4.00 -14.45 3.56
CA LEU A 137 4.01 -13.51 2.43
C LEU A 137 2.69 -12.74 2.28
N GLN A 138 2.74 -11.41 2.36
CA GLN A 138 1.83 -10.57 1.58
C GLN A 138 2.41 -10.48 0.16
N ASN A 139 2.04 -11.44 -0.71
CA ASN A 139 2.40 -11.59 -2.12
C ASN A 139 3.18 -10.39 -2.74
N PRO A 140 4.52 -10.40 -2.75
CA PRO A 140 5.29 -9.55 -3.64
C PRO A 140 4.95 -9.97 -5.06
N VAL A 141 4.53 -9.01 -5.89
CA VAL A 141 4.38 -9.28 -7.31
C VAL A 141 5.75 -9.64 -7.87
N ASN A 142 5.87 -10.87 -8.37
CA ASN A 142 7.04 -11.34 -9.05
C ASN A 142 7.19 -10.53 -10.36
N LEU A 143 8.23 -9.71 -10.47
CA LEU A 143 8.51 -8.88 -11.65
C LEU A 143 8.55 -9.69 -12.94
N THR A 144 9.07 -10.92 -12.90
CA THR A 144 9.07 -11.83 -14.04
C THR A 144 7.64 -12.25 -14.42
N GLU A 145 6.78 -12.55 -13.43
CA GLU A 145 5.38 -12.87 -13.70
C GLU A 145 4.59 -11.67 -14.21
N LEU A 146 4.88 -10.46 -13.71
CA LEU A 146 4.25 -9.22 -14.19
C LEU A 146 4.64 -8.91 -15.64
N VAL A 147 5.91 -9.11 -16.00
CA VAL A 147 6.35 -8.96 -17.39
C VAL A 147 5.71 -10.02 -18.28
N LYS A 148 5.59 -11.27 -17.81
CA LYS A 148 4.86 -12.34 -18.52
C LYS A 148 3.36 -12.08 -18.62
N SER A 149 2.78 -11.34 -17.68
CA SER A 149 1.38 -10.90 -17.74
C SER A 149 1.17 -9.67 -18.63
N ARG A 150 2.18 -9.26 -19.42
CA ARG A 150 2.03 -8.16 -20.36
C ARG A 150 0.89 -8.42 -21.35
N ARG A 151 0.05 -7.41 -21.57
CA ARG A 151 -1.05 -7.43 -22.54
C ARG A 151 -1.06 -6.16 -23.38
N THR A 152 -1.35 -6.30 -24.67
CA THR A 152 -1.72 -5.17 -25.53
C THR A 152 -3.14 -4.70 -25.25
N ILE A 153 -3.52 -3.52 -25.74
CA ILE A 153 -4.89 -3.01 -25.61
C ILE A 153 -5.90 -3.96 -26.28
N GLU A 154 -5.60 -4.48 -27.46
CA GLU A 154 -6.45 -5.47 -28.14
C GLU A 154 -6.64 -6.74 -27.31
N GLN A 155 -5.55 -7.28 -26.73
CA GLN A 155 -5.63 -8.46 -25.86
C GLN A 155 -6.38 -8.16 -24.57
N LEU A 156 -6.25 -6.96 -24.00
CA LEU A 156 -6.97 -6.58 -22.79
C LEU A 156 -8.48 -6.47 -23.06
N LYS A 157 -8.87 -5.95 -24.22
CA LYS A 157 -10.27 -5.84 -24.66
C LYS A 157 -10.95 -7.19 -24.90
N SER A 158 -10.20 -8.23 -25.27
CA SER A 158 -10.75 -9.56 -25.50
C SER A 158 -10.98 -10.36 -24.20
N LEU A 159 -10.46 -9.88 -23.08
CA LEU A 159 -10.69 -10.49 -21.77
C LEU A 159 -12.02 -10.03 -21.18
N ASN A 160 -12.75 -10.97 -20.57
CA ASN A 160 -13.89 -10.66 -19.73
C ASN A 160 -13.43 -10.34 -18.30
N PRO A 161 -13.54 -9.10 -17.80
CA PRO A 161 -13.06 -8.73 -16.46
C PRO A 161 -13.76 -9.49 -15.33
N ASP A 162 -15.01 -9.93 -15.54
CA ASP A 162 -15.80 -10.59 -14.51
C ASP A 162 -15.44 -12.08 -14.33
N GLU A 163 -14.75 -12.67 -15.31
CA GLU A 163 -14.22 -14.04 -15.23
C GLU A 163 -12.83 -14.09 -14.57
N LEU A 164 -12.18 -12.94 -14.37
CA LEU A 164 -10.86 -12.87 -13.77
C LEU A 164 -10.93 -12.92 -12.24
N HIS A 165 -9.99 -13.64 -11.64
CA HIS A 165 -9.86 -13.71 -10.19
C HIS A 165 -9.55 -12.33 -9.60
N ARG A 166 -10.11 -12.06 -8.42
CA ARG A 166 -9.79 -10.85 -7.65
C ARG A 166 -8.29 -10.85 -7.31
N GLY A 167 -7.55 -9.89 -7.84
CA GLY A 167 -6.10 -9.77 -7.65
C GLY A 167 -5.28 -10.09 -8.90
N THR A 168 -5.90 -10.56 -9.99
CA THR A 168 -5.23 -10.65 -11.29
C THR A 168 -4.81 -9.26 -11.77
N ILE A 169 -3.57 -9.15 -12.24
CA ILE A 169 -3.01 -7.91 -12.79
C ILE A 169 -2.28 -8.17 -14.10
N PHE A 170 -2.33 -7.19 -15.00
CA PHE A 170 -1.61 -7.19 -16.27
C PHE A 170 -0.72 -5.96 -16.37
N LEU A 171 0.40 -6.12 -17.06
CA LEU A 171 1.28 -5.03 -17.43
C LEU A 171 0.89 -4.49 -18.82
N CYS A 172 0.63 -3.21 -18.93
CA CYS A 172 0.38 -2.54 -20.21
C CYS A 172 1.44 -1.46 -20.45
N ILE A 173 1.95 -1.37 -21.68
CA ILE A 173 2.86 -0.30 -22.10
C ILE A 173 2.09 0.60 -23.06
N VAL A 174 1.67 1.76 -22.59
CA VAL A 174 0.66 2.60 -23.25
C VAL A 174 1.01 4.08 -23.16
N THR A 175 0.51 4.88 -24.09
CA THR A 175 0.47 6.34 -23.99
C THR A 175 -0.87 6.77 -23.39
N LEU A 176 -0.86 7.76 -22.51
CA LEU A 176 -2.09 8.39 -22.02
C LEU A 176 -2.41 9.59 -22.91
N LYS A 177 -3.59 9.59 -23.54
CA LYS A 177 -4.01 10.67 -24.44
C LYS A 177 -4.73 11.81 -23.74
N GLY A 178 -5.18 11.60 -22.52
CA GLY A 178 -5.93 12.58 -21.73
C GLY A 178 -7.07 11.94 -20.97
N ILE A 179 -7.98 12.76 -20.45
CA ILE A 179 -9.22 12.31 -19.81
C ILE A 179 -10.45 12.78 -20.58
N ASN A 180 -11.52 12.00 -20.46
CA ASN A 180 -12.85 12.43 -20.81
C ASN A 180 -13.34 13.49 -19.80
N CYS A 181 -13.42 14.74 -20.25
CA CYS A 181 -13.78 15.90 -19.41
C CYS A 181 -15.29 16.12 -19.27
N THR A 182 -16.13 15.23 -19.81
CA THR A 182 -17.61 15.37 -19.71
C THR A 182 -18.16 15.12 -18.31
N LYS A 183 -17.37 14.53 -17.42
CA LYS A 183 -17.72 14.22 -16.04
C LYS A 183 -16.66 14.81 -15.12
N ASP A 184 -17.03 14.98 -13.85
CA ASP A 184 -16.08 15.38 -12.82
C ASP A 184 -14.91 14.39 -12.74
N TRP A 185 -13.71 14.96 -12.66
CA TRP A 185 -12.44 14.24 -12.54
C TRP A 185 -12.14 13.83 -11.08
N TRP A 186 -13.06 14.10 -10.16
CA TRP A 186 -12.94 13.85 -8.73
C TRP A 186 -14.27 13.33 -8.15
N TYR A 187 -14.22 12.82 -6.92
CA TYR A 187 -15.39 12.44 -6.13
C TYR A 187 -15.10 12.57 -4.64
N GLU A 188 -16.16 12.67 -3.83
CA GLU A 188 -16.06 12.58 -2.38
C GLU A 188 -15.98 11.11 -1.95
N GLY A 189 -14.85 10.74 -1.38
CA GLY A 189 -14.56 9.39 -0.91
C GLY A 189 -14.43 9.29 0.61
N CYS A 190 -14.64 8.08 1.12
CA CYS A 190 -14.36 7.77 2.51
C CYS A 190 -12.85 7.81 2.75
N PHE A 191 -12.44 8.56 3.78
CA PHE A 191 -11.04 8.64 4.19
C PHE A 191 -10.39 7.27 4.46
N HIS A 192 -11.14 6.30 4.99
CA HIS A 192 -10.59 5.00 5.39
C HIS A 192 -10.47 3.98 4.25
N CYS A 193 -11.36 4.02 3.26
CA CYS A 193 -11.43 2.97 2.24
C CYS A 193 -11.57 3.49 0.81
N GLU A 194 -11.57 4.81 0.64
CA GLU A 194 -11.64 5.52 -0.65
C GLU A 194 -12.92 5.23 -1.46
N TRP A 195 -13.87 4.48 -0.90
CA TRP A 195 -15.17 4.27 -1.54
C TRP A 195 -15.97 5.57 -1.59
N PRO A 196 -16.73 5.82 -2.67
CA PRO A 196 -17.65 6.95 -2.73
C PRO A 196 -18.54 7.03 -1.50
N ILE A 197 -18.65 8.24 -0.95
CA ILE A 197 -19.58 8.54 0.12
C ILE A 197 -21.00 8.49 -0.43
N SER A 198 -21.91 7.94 0.35
CA SER A 198 -23.34 7.94 0.08
C SER A 198 -24.05 8.87 1.05
N TRP A 199 -25.27 9.26 0.70
CA TRP A 199 -26.11 10.09 1.53
C TRP A 199 -27.38 9.33 1.91
N ASP A 200 -27.73 9.33 3.20
CA ASP A 200 -28.98 8.76 3.72
C ASP A 200 -30.11 9.80 3.86
N GLY A 201 -29.90 11.01 3.31
CA GLY A 201 -30.77 12.17 3.47
C GLY A 201 -30.47 13.05 4.69
N SER A 202 -29.66 12.58 5.63
CA SER A 202 -29.29 13.35 6.84
C SER A 202 -27.78 13.59 6.96
N LYS A 203 -26.97 12.59 6.63
CA LYS A 203 -25.51 12.67 6.75
C LYS A 203 -24.80 11.87 5.66
N PRO A 204 -23.59 12.29 5.27
CA PRO A 204 -22.70 11.45 4.49
C PRO A 204 -22.32 10.20 5.30
N PHE A 205 -22.29 9.06 4.64
CA PHE A 205 -21.83 7.81 5.24
C PHE A 205 -21.07 6.95 4.21
N CYS A 206 -20.17 6.12 4.73
CA CYS A 206 -19.46 5.14 3.91
C CYS A 206 -20.31 3.88 3.72
N ILE A 207 -20.58 3.51 2.46
CA ILE A 207 -21.36 2.30 2.11
C ILE A 207 -20.67 1.01 2.61
N LYS A 208 -19.36 1.07 2.88
CA LYS A 208 -18.59 -0.06 3.44
C LYS A 208 -18.67 -0.16 4.97
N GLY A 209 -19.41 0.74 5.64
CA GLY A 209 -19.57 0.72 7.09
C GLY A 209 -18.30 1.12 7.85
N CYS A 210 -17.42 1.93 7.24
CA CYS A 210 -16.25 2.46 7.93
C CYS A 210 -16.66 3.37 9.11
N PRO A 211 -15.86 3.47 10.17
CA PRO A 211 -16.13 4.35 11.30
C PRO A 211 -16.36 5.78 10.81
N ASN A 212 -17.44 6.42 11.30
CA ASN A 212 -17.94 7.68 10.76
C ASN A 212 -17.22 8.92 11.35
N ASN A 213 -15.92 8.80 11.63
CA ASN A 213 -15.18 9.77 12.44
C ASN A 213 -14.44 10.83 11.62
N ALA A 214 -14.34 10.67 10.30
CA ALA A 214 -13.64 11.59 9.41
C ALA A 214 -14.58 12.13 8.33
N LEU A 215 -14.40 13.41 7.97
CA LEU A 215 -15.10 14.03 6.86
C LEU A 215 -14.74 13.33 5.53
N PRO A 216 -15.63 13.37 4.52
CA PRO A 216 -15.30 12.97 3.16
C PRO A 216 -14.04 13.68 2.66
N VAL A 217 -13.24 12.97 1.88
CA VAL A 217 -12.04 13.51 1.23
C VAL A 217 -12.22 13.54 -0.28
N LEU A 218 -11.64 14.54 -0.93
CA LEU A 218 -11.64 14.68 -2.37
C LEU A 218 -10.61 13.73 -2.98
N LEU A 219 -11.05 12.84 -3.86
CA LEU A 219 -10.22 11.83 -4.50
C LEU A 219 -10.39 11.90 -6.02
N TYR A 220 -9.31 11.58 -6.74
CA TYR A 220 -9.34 11.52 -8.21
C TYR A 220 -10.20 10.38 -8.74
N LYS A 221 -10.90 10.65 -9.85
CA LYS A 221 -11.60 9.70 -10.70
C LYS A 221 -11.40 10.12 -12.15
N LEU A 222 -10.36 9.60 -12.78
CA LEU A 222 -9.99 9.94 -14.15
C LEU A 222 -10.53 8.86 -15.10
N ASP A 223 -11.39 9.25 -16.03
CA ASP A 223 -11.78 8.43 -17.19
C ASP A 223 -10.78 8.70 -18.32
N ALA A 224 -9.61 8.05 -18.24
CA ALA A 224 -8.48 8.31 -19.11
C ALA A 224 -8.54 7.47 -20.39
N VAL A 225 -7.97 7.97 -21.49
CA VAL A 225 -7.77 7.19 -22.71
C VAL A 225 -6.33 6.70 -22.74
N MET A 226 -6.15 5.38 -22.77
CA MET A 226 -4.84 4.75 -22.97
C MET A 226 -4.76 4.11 -24.37
N GLU A 227 -3.61 4.25 -25.00
CA GLU A 227 -3.37 3.80 -26.38
C GLU A 227 -2.02 3.09 -26.53
N ASP A 228 -2.02 1.98 -27.25
CA ASP A 228 -0.82 1.34 -27.80
C ASP A 228 -0.97 1.13 -29.32
N THR A 229 -0.02 0.43 -29.93
CA THR A 229 -0.02 0.16 -31.38
C THR A 229 -1.19 -0.71 -31.86
N THR A 230 -1.91 -1.39 -30.95
CA THR A 230 -3.04 -2.27 -31.25
C THR A 230 -4.39 -1.57 -31.08
N GLY A 231 -4.42 -0.38 -30.44
CA GLY A 231 -5.59 0.47 -30.38
C GLY A 231 -5.66 1.29 -29.09
N ALA A 232 -6.82 1.94 -28.89
CA ALA A 232 -7.10 2.77 -27.73
C ALA A 232 -8.29 2.23 -26.93
N MET A 233 -8.28 2.43 -25.61
CA MET A 233 -9.43 2.16 -24.74
C MET A 233 -9.50 3.14 -23.57
N ASN A 234 -10.71 3.29 -23.02
CA ASN A 234 -10.90 4.02 -21.78
C ASN A 234 -10.45 3.16 -20.59
N ILE A 235 -9.84 3.81 -19.60
CA ILE A 235 -9.40 3.20 -18.37
C ILE A 235 -9.67 4.14 -17.20
N MET A 236 -10.27 3.61 -16.14
CA MET A 236 -10.50 4.39 -14.94
C MET A 236 -9.26 4.39 -14.04
N ILE A 237 -8.84 5.57 -13.58
CA ILE A 237 -7.74 5.77 -12.64
C ILE A 237 -8.28 6.49 -11.41
N TYR A 238 -8.21 5.84 -10.25
CA TYR A 238 -8.77 6.35 -9.00
C TYR A 238 -7.68 6.78 -8.02
N GLY A 239 -8.04 7.69 -7.11
CA GLY A 239 -7.32 7.97 -5.88
C GLY A 239 -5.82 8.16 -6.07
N LYS A 240 -5.03 7.38 -5.33
CA LYS A 240 -3.57 7.56 -5.27
C LYS A 240 -2.87 7.32 -6.61
N GLN A 241 -3.37 6.41 -7.45
CA GLN A 241 -2.81 6.11 -8.76
C GLN A 241 -2.89 7.33 -9.68
N ALA A 242 -4.03 8.02 -9.67
CA ALA A 242 -4.21 9.25 -10.41
C ALA A 242 -3.39 10.40 -9.81
N GLU A 243 -3.33 10.52 -8.48
CA GLU A 243 -2.49 11.52 -7.81
C GLU A 243 -1.01 11.38 -8.19
N MET A 244 -0.49 10.14 -8.31
CA MET A 244 0.89 9.91 -8.77
C MET A 244 1.13 10.37 -10.21
N LEU A 245 0.11 10.33 -11.07
CA LEU A 245 0.20 10.82 -12.45
C LEU A 245 0.13 12.35 -12.53
N VAL A 246 -0.70 12.96 -11.69
CA VAL A 246 -0.92 14.42 -11.67
C VAL A 246 0.15 15.14 -10.83
N GLY A 247 0.76 14.46 -9.86
CA GLY A 247 1.79 14.99 -8.97
C GLY A 247 1.27 15.84 -7.80
N HIS A 248 -0.04 16.05 -7.72
CA HIS A 248 -0.69 16.87 -6.68
C HIS A 248 -1.96 16.18 -6.20
N SER A 249 -2.30 16.33 -4.92
CA SER A 249 -3.53 15.78 -4.33
C SER A 249 -4.78 16.50 -4.87
N ALA A 250 -5.89 15.78 -4.98
CA ALA A 250 -7.11 16.31 -5.59
C ALA A 250 -7.68 17.51 -4.83
N ASP A 251 -7.62 17.49 -3.50
CA ASP A 251 -8.08 18.57 -2.62
C ASP A 251 -7.42 19.93 -2.91
N LYS A 252 -6.19 19.94 -3.44
CA LYS A 252 -5.47 21.16 -3.81
C LYS A 252 -5.88 21.74 -5.16
N LEU A 253 -6.48 20.90 -6.02
CA LEU A 253 -6.76 21.23 -7.40
C LEU A 253 -8.25 21.44 -7.66
N VAL A 254 -9.12 20.85 -6.85
CA VAL A 254 -10.58 21.02 -6.98
C VAL A 254 -10.92 22.49 -6.73
N GLY A 255 -11.61 23.11 -7.70
CA GLY A 255 -11.95 24.54 -7.68
C GLY A 255 -10.90 25.45 -8.31
N GLU A 256 -9.64 24.99 -8.43
CA GLU A 256 -8.52 25.76 -9.00
C GLU A 256 -8.31 25.45 -10.49
N ILE A 257 -8.54 24.20 -10.90
CA ILE A 257 -8.32 23.76 -12.29
C ILE A 257 -9.49 22.94 -12.85
N THR A 258 -9.59 22.97 -14.18
CA THR A 258 -10.59 22.25 -14.96
C THR A 258 -10.15 20.84 -15.34
N GLY A 259 -11.10 20.01 -15.77
CA GLY A 259 -10.79 18.69 -16.33
C GLY A 259 -9.86 18.75 -17.55
N GLU A 260 -9.96 19.79 -18.38
CA GLU A 260 -9.10 19.98 -19.56
C GLU A 260 -7.64 20.22 -19.17
N GLN A 261 -7.42 20.98 -18.09
CA GLN A 261 -6.08 21.18 -17.52
C GLN A 261 -5.52 19.88 -16.93
N ILE A 262 -6.33 19.11 -16.19
CA ILE A 262 -5.94 17.76 -15.74
C ILE A 262 -5.60 16.86 -16.92
N SER A 263 -6.41 16.89 -17.98
CA SER A 263 -6.17 16.11 -19.20
C SER A 263 -4.80 16.43 -19.76
N THR A 264 -4.47 17.73 -19.89
CA THR A 264 -3.18 18.17 -20.41
C THR A 264 -2.00 17.73 -19.53
N ILE A 265 -2.16 17.73 -18.19
CA ILE A 265 -1.12 17.26 -17.26
C ILE A 265 -0.79 15.78 -17.48
N ILE A 266 -1.82 14.94 -17.67
CA ILE A 266 -1.59 13.49 -17.81
C ILE A 266 -1.31 13.05 -19.25
N SER A 267 -1.69 13.85 -20.24
CA SER A 267 -1.47 13.57 -21.66
C SER A 267 0.03 13.55 -21.94
N SER A 268 0.51 12.45 -22.53
CA SER A 268 1.91 12.30 -22.91
C SER A 268 2.06 11.51 -24.20
N ASN A 269 3.02 11.93 -25.03
CA ASN A 269 3.43 11.19 -26.22
C ASN A 269 4.40 10.03 -25.89
N GLN A 270 4.87 9.93 -24.65
CA GLN A 270 5.77 8.86 -24.22
C GLN A 270 4.97 7.67 -23.69
N SER A 271 5.31 6.48 -24.17
CA SER A 271 4.76 5.23 -23.64
C SER A 271 5.25 5.01 -22.21
N ARG A 272 4.35 4.57 -21.35
CA ARG A 272 4.62 4.29 -19.94
C ARG A 272 4.02 2.95 -19.54
N ALA A 273 4.66 2.31 -18.56
CA ALA A 273 4.13 1.11 -17.94
C ALA A 273 2.96 1.47 -17.02
N LEU A 274 1.86 0.74 -17.12
CA LEU A 274 0.74 0.77 -16.18
C LEU A 274 0.39 -0.65 -15.78
N VAL A 275 0.03 -0.83 -14.51
CA VAL A 275 -0.48 -2.09 -14.00
C VAL A 275 -2.00 -1.98 -13.92
N VAL A 276 -2.70 -2.84 -14.65
CA VAL A 276 -4.17 -2.84 -14.76
C VAL A 276 -4.76 -4.11 -14.16
N GLY A 277 -5.94 -3.99 -13.56
CA GLY A 277 -6.65 -5.12 -12.97
C GLY A 277 -8.16 -5.00 -13.13
N PRO A 278 -8.91 -6.11 -12.96
CA PRO A 278 -10.35 -6.11 -13.11
C PRO A 278 -11.04 -5.37 -11.96
N HIS A 279 -12.05 -4.57 -12.28
CA HIS A 279 -12.90 -3.88 -11.33
C HIS A 279 -14.29 -3.61 -11.93
N ARG A 280 -15.32 -4.28 -11.39
CA ARG A 280 -16.76 -4.03 -11.70
C ARG A 280 -17.06 -4.03 -13.20
N GLY A 281 -16.90 -5.16 -13.89
CA GLY A 281 -17.19 -5.28 -15.33
C GLY A 281 -16.24 -4.52 -16.25
N GLY A 282 -15.14 -3.97 -15.73
CA GLY A 282 -14.14 -3.24 -16.50
C GLY A 282 -12.73 -3.41 -15.95
N PHE A 283 -11.79 -2.65 -16.50
CA PHE A 283 -10.42 -2.56 -16.00
C PHE A 283 -10.17 -1.21 -15.33
N VAL A 284 -9.27 -1.21 -14.34
CA VAL A 284 -8.77 0.00 -13.68
C VAL A 284 -7.26 -0.04 -13.60
N VAL A 285 -6.63 1.12 -13.52
CA VAL A 285 -5.20 1.20 -13.15
C VAL A 285 -5.06 0.86 -11.67
N ALA A 286 -4.45 -0.30 -11.40
CA ALA A 286 -4.15 -0.80 -10.07
C ALA A 286 -2.80 -0.26 -9.55
N GLY A 287 -1.87 0.08 -10.46
CA GLY A 287 -0.56 0.60 -10.10
C GLY A 287 0.09 1.43 -11.20
N VAL A 288 0.87 2.42 -10.79
CA VAL A 288 1.70 3.26 -11.66
C VAL A 288 3.15 3.11 -11.20
N PRO A 289 3.99 2.40 -11.96
CA PRO A 289 5.43 2.32 -11.72
C PRO A 289 6.07 3.72 -11.69
N ASN A 290 6.96 3.98 -10.73
CA ASN A 290 7.83 5.15 -10.75
C ASN A 290 9.00 4.97 -11.74
N ASP A 291 9.90 5.94 -11.81
CA ASP A 291 11.03 5.92 -12.75
C ASP A 291 12.02 4.76 -12.51
N ASP A 292 12.29 4.42 -11.24
CA ASP A 292 13.15 3.29 -10.87
C ASP A 292 12.53 1.95 -11.30
N ASP A 293 11.22 1.78 -11.07
CA ASP A 293 10.48 0.60 -11.50
C ASP A 293 10.38 0.52 -13.02
N ALA A 294 10.15 1.64 -13.70
CA ALA A 294 10.13 1.68 -15.15
C ALA A 294 11.48 1.25 -15.72
N CYS A 295 12.59 1.64 -15.08
CA CYS A 295 13.93 1.19 -15.44
C CYS A 295 14.10 -0.33 -15.23
N MET A 296 13.70 -0.86 -14.07
CA MET A 296 13.77 -2.30 -13.77
C MET A 296 12.88 -3.14 -14.70
N LEU A 297 11.65 -2.68 -14.97
CA LEU A 297 10.75 -3.28 -15.95
C LEU A 297 11.37 -3.25 -17.35
N ALA A 298 12.01 -2.14 -17.74
CA ALA A 298 12.70 -2.05 -19.03
C ALA A 298 13.87 -3.03 -19.13
N VAL A 299 14.64 -3.24 -18.05
CA VAL A 299 15.71 -4.25 -18.00
C VAL A 299 15.12 -5.67 -18.14
N GLN A 300 14.07 -6.00 -17.38
CA GLN A 300 13.45 -7.32 -17.44
C GLN A 300 12.79 -7.60 -18.81
N LEU A 301 12.14 -6.59 -19.41
CA LEU A 301 11.58 -6.67 -20.76
C LEU A 301 12.66 -6.94 -21.81
N LYS A 302 13.86 -6.36 -21.66
CA LYS A 302 15.00 -6.63 -22.54
C LYS A 302 15.53 -8.05 -22.37
N MET A 303 15.61 -8.55 -21.13
CA MET A 303 16.06 -9.91 -20.84
C MET A 303 15.12 -10.98 -21.44
N GLU A 304 13.80 -10.82 -21.31
CA GLU A 304 12.82 -11.74 -21.91
C GLU A 304 12.83 -11.70 -23.45
N ALA A 305 13.11 -10.52 -24.05
CA ALA A 305 13.24 -10.40 -25.50
C ALA A 305 14.54 -11.03 -26.05
N GLY A 306 15.60 -11.11 -25.23
CA GLY A 306 16.91 -11.63 -25.62
C GLY A 306 17.08 -13.15 -25.48
N GLY A 307 16.15 -13.87 -24.84
CA GLY A 307 16.24 -15.31 -24.61
C GLY A 307 15.84 -16.21 -25.80
N GLY A 308 15.55 -15.63 -26.97
CA GLY A 308 14.98 -16.32 -28.13
C GLY A 308 15.95 -16.70 -29.25
N GLY A 309 17.26 -16.69 -29.03
CA GLY A 309 18.22 -16.98 -30.09
C GLY A 309 19.49 -17.67 -29.57
N GLU A 310 19.51 -18.99 -29.68
CA GLU A 310 20.63 -19.84 -30.15
C GLU A 310 20.42 -21.27 -29.67
N PHE A 311 20.04 -22.15 -30.59
CA PHE A 311 20.62 -23.50 -30.76
C PHE A 311 20.17 -23.98 -32.14
N SER A 312 21.01 -23.74 -33.15
CA SER A 312 21.14 -24.56 -34.36
C SER A 312 22.47 -25.28 -34.27
#